data_AF-A0A969M5M4-F1
#
_entry.id   AF-A0A969M5M4-F1
#
_cell.length_a   1.000
_cell.length_b   1.000
_cell.length_c   1.000
_cell.angle_alpha   90.00
_cell.angle_beta   90.00
_cell.angle_gamma   90.00
#
_symmetry.space_group_name_H-M   'P 1'
#
loop_
_entity.id
_entity.type
_entity.pdbx_description
1 polymer ?
#
loop_
_entity_poly.entity_id
_entity_poly.type
_entity_poly.pdbx_seq_one_letter_code
_entity_poly.pdbx_strand_id
1 'polypeptide(L)'
;MVLPEGYAFEPTLAFPFLKNLVFDLGWLYVPFAALILVAASNTVNLTDGLDGLAIGSSLVAAATYTVFAYVAGNKVVAEYLQYTYLPGAGEVTVFC
;
A
#
# COMPACT_ATOMS: atom_id res chain seq x y z
N MET A 1 -2.99 13.24 -20.55
CA MET A 1 -4.07 12.72 -19.69
C MET A 1 -3.97 13.48 -18.38
N VAL A 2 -4.80 14.51 -18.20
CA VAL A 2 -4.80 15.35 -17.00
C VAL A 2 -5.77 14.69 -16.03
N LEU A 3 -5.25 14.24 -14.88
CA LEU A 3 -6.09 13.68 -13.81
C LEU A 3 -6.96 14.81 -13.23
N PRO A 4 -8.24 14.54 -12.88
CA PRO A 4 -9.13 15.55 -12.32
C PRO A 4 -8.49 16.22 -11.09
N GLU A 5 -8.71 17.53 -10.94
CA GLU A 5 -8.14 18.34 -9.85
C GLU A 5 -8.56 17.75 -8.49
N GLY A 6 -7.62 17.07 -7.82
CA GLY A 6 -7.87 16.27 -6.62
C GLY A 6 -7.09 14.95 -6.58
N TYR A 7 -6.66 14.44 -7.74
CA TYR A 7 -5.76 13.28 -7.85
C TYR A 7 -4.36 13.70 -8.32
N ALA A 8 -3.78 14.69 -7.64
CA ALA A 8 -2.37 14.97 -7.84
C ALA A 8 -1.56 13.80 -7.29
N PHE A 9 -0.65 13.26 -8.10
CA PHE A 9 0.29 12.26 -7.64
C PHE A 9 1.29 12.92 -6.69
N GLU A 10 1.24 12.55 -5.41
CA GLU A 10 2.18 13.01 -4.39
C GLU A 10 3.22 11.92 -4.14
N PRO A 11 4.50 12.11 -4.52
CA PRO A 11 5.57 11.13 -4.32
C PRO A 11 6.07 11.10 -2.87
N THR A 12 5.16 11.05 -1.90
CA THR A 12 5.46 11.12 -0.48
C THR A 12 5.54 9.73 0.14
N LEU A 13 6.38 9.60 1.17
CA LEU A 13 6.52 8.42 2.00
C LEU A 13 6.23 8.80 3.45
N ALA A 14 5.13 8.28 3.97
CA ALA A 14 4.72 8.46 5.35
C ALA A 14 5.26 7.34 6.25
N PHE A 15 5.64 7.70 7.47
CA PHE A 15 6.14 6.74 8.46
C PHE A 15 5.05 6.47 9.52
N PRO A 16 4.59 5.22 9.70
CA PRO A 16 3.42 4.92 10.54
C PRO A 16 3.59 5.32 12.01
N PHE A 17 4.81 5.23 12.55
CA PHE A 17 5.11 5.58 13.95
C PHE A 17 5.49 7.06 14.13
N LEU A 18 5.86 7.73 13.04
CA LEU A 18 6.33 9.13 13.05
C LEU A 18 5.35 9.95 12.21
N LYS A 19 4.17 10.24 12.77
CA LYS A 19 3.04 10.84 12.03
C LYS A 19 3.33 12.19 11.35
N ASN A 20 4.33 12.92 11.86
CA ASN A 20 4.76 14.21 11.29
C ASN A 20 5.94 14.07 10.30
N LEU A 21 6.53 12.87 10.19
CA LEU A 21 7.60 12.60 9.25
C LEU A 21 6.98 12.09 7.95
N VAL A 22 6.88 12.98 6.98
CA VAL A 22 6.50 12.66 5.60
C VAL A 22 7.65 13.12 4.72
N PHE A 23 8.23 12.19 3.97
CA PHE A 23 9.37 12.46 3.11
C PHE A 23 8.93 12.53 1.66
N ASP A 24 9.21 13.64 0.98
CA ASP A 24 8.98 13.77 -0.46
C ASP A 24 10.16 13.16 -1.22
N LEU A 25 9.91 12.07 -1.95
CA LEU A 25 10.93 11.41 -2.79
C LEU A 25 11.11 12.10 -4.14
N GLY A 26 10.15 12.91 -4.59
CA GLY A 26 10.12 13.45 -5.94
C GLY A 26 10.34 12.35 -7.00
N TRP A 27 11.34 12.55 -7.85
CA TRP A 27 11.68 11.60 -8.92
C TRP A 27 12.18 10.24 -8.42
N LEU A 28 12.71 10.14 -7.19
CA LEU A 28 13.19 8.88 -6.60
C LEU A 28 12.04 7.93 -6.26
N TYR A 29 10.79 8.41 -6.26
CA TYR A 29 9.64 7.54 -6.03
C TYR A 29 9.55 6.43 -7.08
N VAL A 30 9.88 6.72 -8.34
CA VAL A 30 9.81 5.73 -9.44
C VAL A 30 10.76 4.55 -9.20
N PRO A 31 12.08 4.74 -9.02
CA PRO A 31 12.97 3.63 -8.72
C PRO A 31 12.65 2.96 -7.38
N PHE A 32 12.17 3.70 -6.37
CA PHE A 32 11.75 3.14 -5.09
C PHE A 32 10.55 2.20 -5.22
N ALA A 33 9.48 2.63 -5.91
CA ALA A 33 8.31 1.79 -6.18
C ALA A 33 8.67 0.57 -7.05
N ALA A 34 9.50 0.76 -8.08
CA ALA A 34 9.99 -0.33 -8.91
C ALA A 34 10.77 -1.37 -8.10
N LEU A 35 11.63 -0.93 -7.17
CA LEU A 35 12.36 -1.82 -6.27
C LEU A 35 11.41 -2.66 -5.40
N ILE A 36 10.39 -2.04 -4.79
CA ILE A 36 9.41 -2.74 -3.96
C ILE A 36 8.66 -3.79 -4.78
N LEU A 37 8.19 -3.45 -5.97
CA LEU A 37 7.47 -4.36 -6.85
C LEU A 37 8.32 -5.57 -7.23
N VAL A 38 9.55 -5.33 -7.72
CA VAL A 38 10.47 -6.41 -8.10
C VAL A 38 10.84 -7.26 -6.90
N ALA A 39 11.16 -6.65 -5.75
CA ALA A 39 11.53 -7.38 -4.54
C ALA A 39 10.37 -8.25 -4.03
N ALA A 40 9.15 -7.72 -3.96
CA ALA A 40 7.98 -8.46 -3.51
C ALA A 40 7.68 -9.66 -4.42
N SER A 41 7.64 -9.46 -5.75
CA SER A 41 7.39 -10.55 -6.70
C SER A 41 8.44 -11.65 -6.63
N ASN A 42 9.72 -11.30 -6.52
CA ASN A 42 10.80 -12.29 -6.38
C ASN A 42 10.76 -12.99 -5.02
N THR A 43 10.36 -12.30 -3.95
CA THR A 43 10.26 -12.90 -2.61
C THR A 43 9.19 -13.98 -2.57
N VAL A 44 8.00 -13.71 -3.12
CA VAL A 44 6.93 -14.71 -3.19
C VAL A 44 7.37 -15.91 -4.03
N ASN A 45 7.98 -15.67 -5.20
CA ASN A 45 8.52 -16.73 -6.05
C ASN A 45 9.60 -17.56 -5.34
N LEU A 46 10.44 -16.95 -4.50
CA LEU A 46 11.46 -17.65 -3.73
C LEU A 46 10.85 -18.52 -2.60
N THR A 47 9.71 -18.10 -2.04
CA THR A 47 8.97 -18.87 -1.02
C THR A 47 8.09 -19.97 -1.60
N ASP A 48 7.85 -19.98 -2.92
CA ASP A 48 7.01 -20.95 -3.62
C ASP A 48 7.82 -22.20 -4.03
N GLY A 49 8.25 -22.96 -3.01
CA GLY A 49 9.03 -24.20 -3.19
C GLY A 49 8.59 -25.34 -2.27
N LEU A 50 7.55 -25.12 -1.48
CA LEU A 50 6.96 -26.08 -0.55
C LEU A 50 5.44 -25.99 -0.64
N ASP A 51 4.75 -27.13 -0.54
CA ASP A 51 3.29 -27.21 -0.63
C ASP A 51 2.61 -26.24 0.35
N GLY A 52 2.05 -25.18 -0.21
CA GLY A 52 1.24 -24.22 0.54
C GLY A 52 1.99 -23.09 1.24
N LEU A 53 3.34 -23.02 1.17
CA LEU A 53 4.10 -21.99 1.90
C LEU A 53 3.90 -20.58 1.34
N ALA A 54 4.02 -20.43 0.01
CA ALA A 54 3.79 -19.15 -0.65
C ALA A 54 2.34 -18.69 -0.48
N ILE A 55 1.36 -19.55 -0.80
CA ILE A 55 -0.06 -19.16 -0.66
C ILE A 55 -0.46 -18.88 0.80
N GLY A 56 0.07 -19.64 1.76
CA GLY A 56 -0.21 -19.43 3.18
C GLY A 56 0.29 -18.08 3.68
N SER A 57 1.53 -17.71 3.30
CA SER A 57 2.10 -16.40 3.65
C SER A 57 1.43 -15.25 2.87
N SER A 58 1.12 -15.45 1.60
CA SER A 58 0.36 -14.49 0.79
C SER A 58 -1.03 -14.23 1.36
N LEU A 59 -1.73 -15.24 1.89
CA LEU A 59 -3.06 -15.07 2.51
C LEU A 59 -3.01 -14.20 3.76
N VAL A 60 -1.98 -14.36 4.60
CA VAL A 60 -1.78 -13.50 5.79
C VAL A 60 -1.49 -12.05 5.37
N ALA A 61 -0.66 -11.85 4.33
CA ALA A 61 -0.38 -10.53 3.80
C ALA A 61 -1.62 -9.87 3.18
N ALA A 62 -2.34 -10.61 2.35
CA ALA A 62 -3.65 -10.29 1.76
C ALA A 62 -4.63 -9.76 2.82
N ALA A 63 -4.94 -10.59 3.84
CA ALA A 63 -5.85 -10.22 4.93
C ALA A 63 -5.42 -8.95 5.67
N THR A 64 -4.11 -8.76 5.83
CA THR A 64 -3.56 -7.54 6.45
C THR A 64 -3.79 -6.32 5.56
N TYR A 65 -3.54 -6.44 4.25
CA TYR A 65 -3.80 -5.37 3.29
C TYR A 65 -5.29 -5.08 3.12
N THR A 66 -6.18 -6.07 3.23
CA THR A 66 -7.64 -5.88 3.26
C THR A 66 -8.02 -4.90 4.37
N VAL A 67 -7.50 -5.08 5.58
CA VAL A 67 -7.76 -4.19 6.72
C VAL A 67 -7.25 -2.78 6.43
N PHE A 68 -6.01 -2.65 5.92
CA PHE A 68 -5.44 -1.33 5.62
C PHE A 68 -6.16 -0.61 4.48
N ALA A 69 -6.56 -1.30 3.42
CA ALA A 69 -7.33 -0.74 2.30
C ALA A 69 -8.69 -0.22 2.78
N TYR A 70 -9.38 -0.98 3.64
CA TYR A 70 -10.64 -0.55 4.24
C TYR A 70 -10.47 0.67 5.14
N VAL A 71 -9.44 0.68 6.01
CA VAL A 71 -9.13 1.82 6.88
C VAL A 71 -8.84 3.07 6.05
N ALA A 72 -7.99 2.98 5.03
CA ALA A 72 -7.63 4.11 4.16
C ALA A 72 -8.83 4.63 3.35
N GLY A 73 -9.73 3.72 2.93
CA GLY A 73 -10.92 4.04 2.14
C GLY A 73 -12.13 4.55 2.95
N ASN A 74 -12.13 4.39 4.27
CA ASN A 74 -13.21 4.87 5.13
C ASN A 74 -12.82 6.18 5.84
N LYS A 75 -13.48 7.28 5.45
CA LYS A 75 -13.18 8.62 5.98
C LYS A 75 -13.21 8.70 7.51
N VAL A 76 -14.22 8.11 8.14
CA VAL A 76 -14.40 8.17 9.60
C VAL A 76 -13.29 7.41 10.32
N VAL A 77 -12.95 6.22 9.83
CA VAL A 77 -11.92 5.37 10.44
C VAL A 77 -10.51 5.95 10.22
N ALA A 78 -10.23 6.43 9.01
CA ALA A 78 -8.96 7.08 8.68
C ALA A 78 -8.71 8.32 9.57
N GLU A 79 -9.71 9.22 9.69
CA GLU A 79 -9.60 10.40 10.56
C GLU A 79 -9.41 10.01 12.03
N TYR A 80 -10.16 9.02 12.53
CA TYR A 80 -10.05 8.55 13.91
C TYR A 80 -8.67 7.97 14.24
N LEU A 81 -8.08 7.18 13.33
CA LEU A 81 -6.77 6.56 13.51
C LEU A 81 -5.60 7.51 13.13
N GLN A 82 -5.92 8.68 12.59
CA GLN A 82 -4.96 9.61 11.97
C GLN A 82 -4.16 8.95 10.86
N TYR A 83 -4.85 8.19 10.01
CA TYR A 83 -4.33 7.61 8.78
C TYR A 83 -4.71 8.48 7.58
N THR A 84 -3.94 8.43 6.50
CA THR A 84 -4.25 9.19 5.27
C THR A 84 -5.51 8.64 4.62
N TYR A 85 -6.55 9.47 4.52
CA TYR A 85 -7.75 9.12 3.79
C TYR A 85 -7.48 9.13 2.29
N LEU A 86 -7.75 8.01 1.60
CA LEU A 86 -7.54 7.87 0.17
C LEU A 86 -8.87 7.48 -0.50
N PRO A 87 -9.54 8.42 -1.20
CA PRO A 87 -10.78 8.15 -1.90
C PRO A 87 -10.63 6.99 -2.90
N GLY A 88 -11.56 6.04 -2.89
CA GLY A 88 -11.54 4.86 -3.77
C GLY A 88 -10.65 3.70 -3.29
N ALA A 89 -9.76 3.89 -2.31
CA ALA A 89 -8.90 2.81 -1.79
C ALA A 89 -9.69 1.62 -1.23
N GLY A 90 -10.91 1.87 -0.75
CA GLY A 90 -11.81 0.83 -0.24
C GLY A 90 -12.22 -0.20 -1.31
N GLU A 91 -12.20 0.15 -2.60
CA GLU A 91 -12.51 -0.79 -3.68
C GLU A 91 -11.45 -1.89 -3.82
N VAL A 92 -10.21 -1.58 -3.47
CA VAL A 92 -9.06 -2.52 -3.54
C VAL A 92 -9.18 -3.63 -2.50
N THR A 93 -9.92 -3.39 -1.41
CA THR A 93 -10.20 -4.36 -0.33
C THR A 93 -10.70 -5.71 -0.85
N VAL A 94 -11.40 -5.75 -1.98
CA VAL A 94 -11.94 -7.00 -2.58
C VAL A 94 -10.84 -7.87 -3.20
N PHE A 95 -9.73 -7.26 -3.61
CA PHE A 95 -8.61 -7.93 -4.28
C PHE A 95 -7.45 -8.27 -3.33
N CYS A 96 -7.40 -7.65 -2.15
CA CYS A 96 -6.46 -7.96 -1.09
C CYS A 96 -6.95 -9.17 -0.31
#